data_AF-A0A2E2MHP0-F1
#
_entry.id   AF-A0A2E2MHP0-F1
#
_cell.length_a   1.000
_cell.length_b   1.000
_cell.length_c   1.000
_cell.angle_alpha   90.00
_cell.angle_beta   90.00
_cell.angle_gamma   90.00
#
_symmetry.space_group_name_H-M   'P 1'
#
loop_
_entity.id
_entity.type
_entity.pdbx_description
1 polymer ?
#
loop_
_entity_poly.entity_id
_entity_poly.type
_entity_poly.pdbx_seq_one_letter_code
_entity_poly.pdbx_strand_id
1 'polypeptide(L)'
;MSIAVFIATSSGPVRIERIIGEMTPQSNIFLGRGYKPLEPVSSDYDDFVSVGGPVHRAFGPFETPAFRLDVSGAVAAGNSWEFAVFTAHGLAKWGALAGMGDPFDQALVLTGQVDTDFRIGSVGHIPEKLAAAEPLINELVAAGKAVQVCVPSDDSTAGKCGPINVTTMVDAAKYVADLTGDAVPAAPPAQAPPRSEGASRRRLWIAAAGTVALVTGVAMVGYLAPIEQAAVDPGRSQSVAVEPALSAAGTGIALFELRAPAGKSCIDVHFAGVEPTEMAVPWTQGHKGQSTLSGICALRFEFRTSSSRAAVTARLAVLSGKYLDQSSPVRSARLDKNISWTLPLPDRMAEPLRLEAAILDSEGHRVSTRNHEVLP
;
A
#
# COMPACT_ATOMS: atom_id res chain seq x y z
N MET A 1 -6.56 -35.67 -0.29
CA MET A 1 -5.19 -35.15 -0.14
C MET A 1 -5.30 -33.82 0.58
N SER A 2 -4.48 -33.57 1.60
CA SER A 2 -4.52 -32.31 2.35
C SER A 2 -3.23 -31.52 2.13
N ILE A 3 -3.37 -30.22 1.90
CA ILE A 3 -2.32 -29.33 1.41
C ILE A 3 -2.17 -28.14 2.36
N ALA A 4 -0.99 -27.97 2.94
CA ALA A 4 -0.66 -26.78 3.73
C ALA A 4 -0.20 -25.65 2.81
N VAL A 5 -0.68 -24.43 3.06
CA VAL A 5 -0.31 -23.25 2.27
C VAL A 5 0.45 -22.25 3.14
N PHE A 6 1.57 -21.77 2.61
CA PHE A 6 2.43 -20.78 3.23
C PHE A 6 2.60 -19.58 2.30
N ILE A 7 2.44 -18.38 2.86
CA ILE A 7 2.77 -17.11 2.24
C ILE A 7 4.27 -16.89 2.42
N ALA A 8 5.03 -16.73 1.34
CA ALA A 8 6.45 -16.40 1.45
C ALA A 8 6.62 -14.91 1.78
N THR A 9 7.22 -14.62 2.94
CA THR A 9 7.54 -13.25 3.38
C THR A 9 9.02 -13.10 3.67
N SER A 10 9.53 -11.87 3.64
CA SER A 10 10.94 -11.57 3.96
C SER A 10 11.28 -11.81 5.44
N SER A 11 10.29 -11.86 6.33
CA SER A 11 10.47 -12.18 7.75
C SER A 11 10.29 -13.68 8.05
N GLY A 12 10.06 -14.49 7.02
CA GLY A 12 9.79 -15.92 7.14
C GLY A 12 8.41 -16.32 6.59
N PRO A 13 8.23 -17.60 6.22
CA PRO A 13 6.98 -18.08 5.66
C PRO A 13 5.86 -18.06 6.71
N VAL A 14 4.69 -17.58 6.32
CA VAL A 14 3.49 -17.49 7.18
C VAL A 14 2.47 -18.52 6.72
N ARG A 15 2.08 -19.44 7.60
CA ARG A 15 1.09 -20.48 7.28
C ARG A 15 -0.31 -19.89 7.28
N ILE A 16 -1.11 -20.27 6.29
CA ILE A 16 -2.57 -20.11 6.33
C ILE A 16 -3.14 -21.28 7.12
N GLU A 17 -3.71 -20.98 8.28
CA GLU A 17 -4.15 -21.97 9.26
C GLU A 17 -5.61 -22.32 9.14
N ARG A 18 -6.44 -21.38 8.67
CA ARG A 18 -7.89 -21.56 8.61
C ARG A 18 -8.54 -20.50 7.75
N ILE A 19 -9.58 -20.88 7.01
CA ILE A 19 -10.53 -19.97 6.35
C ILE A 19 -11.93 -20.34 6.80
N ILE A 20 -12.68 -19.37 7.32
CA ILE A 20 -14.07 -19.56 7.78
C ILE A 20 -14.94 -18.48 7.15
N GLY A 21 -16.09 -18.88 6.60
CA GLY A 21 -17.14 -17.95 6.24
C GLY A 21 -17.82 -17.37 7.50
N GLU A 22 -17.98 -16.05 7.56
CA GLU A 22 -18.62 -15.36 8.68
C GLU A 22 -19.76 -14.46 8.22
N MET A 23 -20.78 -14.30 9.09
CA MET A 23 -21.88 -13.35 8.90
C MET A 23 -21.50 -11.97 9.45
N THR A 24 -20.36 -11.46 9.00
CA THR A 24 -19.80 -10.16 9.40
C THR A 24 -19.78 -9.22 8.18
N PRO A 25 -19.71 -7.89 8.39
CA PRO A 25 -19.73 -6.94 7.28
C PRO A 25 -18.43 -6.88 6.49
N GLN A 26 -17.33 -7.42 7.02
CA GLN A 26 -16.00 -7.32 6.42
C GLN A 26 -15.19 -8.59 6.71
N SER A 27 -14.48 -9.04 5.70
CA SER A 27 -13.50 -10.12 5.80
C SER A 27 -12.22 -9.62 6.45
N ASN A 28 -11.61 -10.43 7.31
CA ASN A 28 -10.48 -10.01 8.12
C ASN A 28 -9.43 -11.11 8.27
N ILE A 29 -8.17 -10.70 8.39
CA ILE A 29 -7.04 -11.60 8.67
C ILE A 29 -6.68 -11.48 10.15
N PHE A 30 -6.43 -12.60 10.81
CA PHE A 30 -6.08 -12.65 12.23
C PHE A 30 -4.80 -13.46 12.45
N LEU A 31 -4.00 -13.04 13.43
CA LEU A 31 -2.90 -13.85 13.93
C LEU A 31 -3.45 -14.98 14.81
N GLY A 32 -3.35 -16.23 14.33
CA GLY A 32 -3.89 -17.42 14.97
C GLY A 32 -5.34 -17.25 15.40
N ARG A 33 -5.64 -17.58 16.67
CA ARG A 33 -6.98 -17.41 17.27
C ARG A 33 -7.21 -16.03 17.90
N GLY A 34 -6.43 -15.02 17.50
CA GLY A 34 -6.62 -13.65 17.95
C GLY A 34 -7.97 -13.06 17.51
N TYR A 35 -8.41 -12.01 18.20
CA TYR A 35 -9.67 -11.30 17.90
C TYR A 35 -9.46 -9.92 17.27
N LYS A 36 -8.21 -9.45 17.18
CA LYS A 36 -7.86 -8.17 16.54
C LYS A 36 -7.43 -8.45 15.10
N PRO A 37 -8.07 -7.84 14.10
CA PRO A 37 -7.63 -7.93 12.72
C PRO A 37 -6.20 -7.43 12.54
N LEU A 38 -5.48 -8.02 11.60
CA LEU A 38 -4.19 -7.55 11.13
C LEU A 38 -4.45 -6.40 10.16
N GLU A 39 -4.24 -5.17 10.64
CA GLU A 39 -4.33 -3.97 9.81
C GLU A 39 -2.94 -3.55 9.32
N PRO A 40 -2.83 -3.00 8.09
CA PRO A 40 -3.92 -2.65 7.17
C PRO A 40 -4.38 -3.80 6.25
N VAL A 41 -3.69 -4.95 6.25
CA VAL A 41 -3.88 -6.02 5.26
C VAL A 41 -5.29 -6.64 5.26
N SER A 42 -6.03 -6.53 6.36
CA SER A 42 -7.43 -6.98 6.43
C SER A 42 -8.36 -6.20 5.51
N SER A 43 -8.08 -4.92 5.26
CA SER A 43 -8.86 -4.11 4.30
C SER A 43 -8.62 -4.58 2.87
N ASP A 44 -7.36 -4.79 2.47
CA ASP A 44 -7.02 -5.30 1.15
C ASP A 44 -7.56 -6.73 0.93
N TYR A 45 -7.54 -7.55 1.99
CA TYR A 45 -8.14 -8.88 1.97
C TYR A 45 -9.64 -8.86 1.74
N ASP A 46 -10.36 -7.92 2.36
CA ASP A 46 -11.79 -7.78 2.14
C ASP A 46 -12.12 -7.45 0.69
N ASP A 47 -11.41 -6.49 0.08
CA ASP A 47 -11.57 -6.17 -1.34
C ASP A 47 -11.27 -7.37 -2.24
N PHE A 48 -10.27 -8.17 -1.88
CA PHE A 48 -9.83 -9.34 -2.63
C PHE A 48 -10.87 -10.47 -2.66
N VAL A 49 -11.61 -10.67 -1.57
CA VAL A 49 -12.60 -11.76 -1.42
C VAL A 49 -14.05 -11.32 -1.62
N SER A 50 -14.31 -10.02 -1.56
CA SER A 50 -15.63 -9.43 -1.77
C SER A 50 -16.19 -9.71 -3.17
N VAL A 51 -17.49 -9.48 -3.33
CA VAL A 51 -18.19 -9.64 -4.61
C VAL A 51 -17.49 -8.83 -5.70
N GLY A 52 -17.03 -9.51 -6.75
CA GLY A 52 -16.28 -8.91 -7.86
C GLY A 52 -14.75 -8.96 -7.71
N GLY A 53 -14.25 -9.24 -6.50
CA GLY A 53 -12.84 -9.51 -6.25
C GLY A 53 -12.38 -10.86 -6.84
N PRO A 54 -11.05 -11.08 -7.00
CA PRO A 54 -10.52 -12.27 -7.64
C PRO A 54 -11.03 -13.58 -7.02
N VAL A 55 -11.06 -13.69 -5.70
CA VAL A 55 -11.51 -14.92 -5.01
C VAL A 55 -13.01 -15.18 -5.24
N HIS A 56 -13.86 -14.16 -5.15
CA HIS A 56 -15.28 -14.32 -5.44
C HIS A 56 -15.54 -14.68 -6.91
N ARG A 57 -14.80 -14.09 -7.86
CA ARG A 57 -14.94 -14.43 -9.29
C ARG A 57 -14.55 -15.88 -9.58
N ALA A 58 -13.51 -16.39 -8.92
CA ALA A 58 -13.01 -17.74 -9.13
C ALA A 58 -13.83 -18.80 -8.39
N PHE A 59 -14.21 -18.54 -7.14
CA PHE A 59 -14.72 -19.56 -6.24
C PHE A 59 -16.10 -19.24 -5.68
N GLY A 60 -16.66 -18.06 -5.97
CA GLY A 60 -18.02 -17.71 -5.59
C GLY A 60 -19.09 -18.36 -6.48
N PRO A 61 -20.38 -18.08 -6.21
CA PRO A 61 -20.87 -17.36 -5.03
C PRO A 61 -20.61 -18.18 -3.75
N PHE A 62 -20.44 -17.47 -2.63
CA PHE A 62 -20.28 -18.07 -1.31
C PHE A 62 -21.57 -17.92 -0.49
N GLU A 63 -21.78 -18.82 0.47
CA GLU A 63 -22.94 -18.76 1.37
C GLU A 63 -22.86 -17.61 2.38
N THR A 64 -21.64 -17.18 2.72
CA THR A 64 -21.37 -16.12 3.68
C THR A 64 -20.85 -14.86 2.98
N PRO A 65 -21.18 -13.66 3.51
CA PRO A 65 -20.77 -12.40 2.90
C PRO A 65 -19.28 -12.08 3.09
N ALA A 66 -18.65 -12.63 4.12
CA ALA A 66 -17.29 -12.31 4.52
C ALA A 66 -16.53 -13.55 4.99
N PHE A 67 -15.22 -13.40 5.15
CA PHE A 67 -14.32 -14.45 5.60
C PHE A 67 -13.42 -14.04 6.75
N ARG A 68 -13.19 -14.97 7.67
CA ARG A 68 -12.07 -14.94 8.61
C ARG A 68 -10.93 -15.80 8.07
N LEU A 69 -9.75 -15.21 7.92
CA LEU A 69 -8.50 -15.90 7.62
C LEU A 69 -7.60 -15.91 8.85
N ASP A 70 -7.23 -17.09 9.36
CA ASP A 70 -6.23 -17.20 10.43
C ASP A 70 -4.86 -17.53 9.82
N VAL A 71 -3.82 -16.83 10.28
CA VAL A 71 -2.43 -17.02 9.85
C VAL A 71 -1.48 -17.20 11.04
N SER A 72 -0.41 -17.96 10.85
CA SER A 72 0.55 -18.29 11.92
C SER A 72 1.49 -17.15 12.32
N GLY A 73 1.55 -16.08 11.52
CA GLY A 73 2.49 -14.98 11.66
C GLY A 73 1.94 -13.69 11.05
N ALA A 74 2.57 -12.56 11.37
CA ALA A 74 2.19 -11.29 10.78
C ALA A 74 2.46 -11.28 9.27
N VAL A 75 1.50 -10.78 8.50
CA VAL A 75 1.66 -10.53 7.06
C VAL A 75 1.70 -9.02 6.87
N ALA A 76 2.76 -8.53 6.22
CA ALA A 76 2.92 -7.11 5.94
C ALA A 76 1.95 -6.62 4.86
N ALA A 77 1.73 -5.30 4.82
CA ALA A 77 0.98 -4.65 3.75
C ALA A 77 1.64 -4.86 2.37
N GLY A 78 0.84 -4.77 1.30
CA GLY A 78 1.23 -5.02 -0.09
C GLY A 78 0.61 -6.30 -0.64
N ASN A 79 0.97 -6.70 -1.86
CA ASN A 79 0.14 -7.62 -2.64
C ASN A 79 0.73 -9.04 -2.75
N SER A 80 1.85 -9.33 -2.07
CA SER A 80 2.55 -10.62 -2.27
C SER A 80 1.88 -11.82 -1.61
N TRP A 81 0.88 -11.60 -0.76
CA TRP A 81 0.10 -12.64 -0.11
C TRP A 81 -1.05 -13.15 -0.99
N GLU A 82 -1.46 -12.39 -2.01
CA GLU A 82 -2.68 -12.64 -2.78
C GLU A 82 -2.66 -14.00 -3.46
N PHE A 83 -1.54 -14.42 -4.06
CA PHE A 83 -1.46 -15.73 -4.71
C PHE A 83 -1.64 -16.88 -3.72
N ALA A 84 -0.99 -16.82 -2.56
CA ALA A 84 -1.13 -17.82 -1.52
C ALA A 84 -2.57 -17.89 -0.99
N VAL A 85 -3.19 -16.74 -0.74
CA VAL A 85 -4.57 -16.65 -0.22
C VAL A 85 -5.60 -17.08 -1.27
N PHE A 86 -5.41 -16.72 -2.53
CA PHE A 86 -6.23 -17.22 -3.64
C PHE A 86 -6.20 -18.75 -3.71
N THR A 87 -5.01 -19.33 -3.68
CA THR A 87 -4.85 -20.80 -3.67
C THR A 87 -5.50 -21.43 -2.45
N ALA A 88 -5.31 -20.85 -1.26
CA ALA A 88 -5.90 -21.37 -0.03
C ALA A 88 -7.44 -21.32 -0.04
N HIS A 89 -8.05 -20.28 -0.62
CA HIS A 89 -9.52 -20.21 -0.80
C HIS A 89 -10.04 -21.30 -1.72
N GLY A 90 -9.37 -21.54 -2.85
CA GLY A 90 -9.69 -22.67 -3.72
C GLY A 90 -9.62 -23.99 -2.95
N LEU A 91 -8.48 -24.27 -2.32
CA LEU A 91 -8.30 -25.49 -1.53
C LEU A 91 -9.34 -25.63 -0.40
N ALA A 92 -9.71 -24.54 0.27
CA ALA A 92 -10.75 -24.54 1.31
C ALA A 92 -12.13 -24.89 0.73
N LYS A 93 -12.49 -24.33 -0.42
CA LYS A 93 -13.77 -24.62 -1.12
C LYS A 93 -13.92 -26.11 -1.41
N TRP A 94 -12.85 -26.80 -1.76
CA TRP A 94 -12.86 -28.23 -2.08
C TRP A 94 -12.39 -29.14 -0.92
N GLY A 95 -12.27 -28.60 0.30
CA GLY A 95 -11.92 -29.39 1.48
C GLY A 95 -10.50 -29.98 1.46
N ALA A 96 -9.59 -29.38 0.68
CA ALA A 96 -8.19 -29.81 0.53
C ALA A 96 -7.21 -28.99 1.38
N LEU A 97 -7.61 -27.83 1.93
CA LEU A 97 -6.74 -27.00 2.77
C LEU A 97 -6.46 -27.67 4.12
N ALA A 98 -5.18 -27.82 4.47
CA ALA A 98 -4.73 -28.36 5.75
C ALA A 98 -4.64 -27.27 6.82
N GLY A 99 -5.52 -27.30 7.81
CA GLY A 99 -5.54 -26.35 8.89
C GLY A 99 -4.47 -26.59 9.97
N MET A 100 -4.45 -25.73 10.99
CA MET A 100 -3.50 -25.87 12.10
C MET A 100 -3.65 -27.23 12.81
N GLY A 101 -2.58 -28.02 12.79
CA GLY A 101 -2.53 -29.36 13.40
C GLY A 101 -3.04 -30.50 12.50
N ASP A 102 -3.66 -30.18 11.36
CA ASP A 102 -4.10 -31.21 10.41
C ASP A 102 -2.90 -31.87 9.73
N PRO A 103 -2.93 -33.20 9.52
CA PRO A 103 -1.91 -33.86 8.73
C PRO A 103 -2.02 -33.43 7.27
N PHE A 104 -0.87 -33.18 6.64
CA PHE A 104 -0.77 -32.87 5.22
C PHE A 104 0.41 -33.60 4.60
N ASP A 105 0.31 -33.88 3.31
CA ASP A 105 1.36 -34.57 2.55
C ASP A 105 2.15 -33.60 1.66
N GLN A 106 1.55 -32.45 1.34
CA GLN A 106 2.12 -31.42 0.51
C GLN A 106 2.07 -30.05 1.18
N ALA A 107 3.14 -29.28 1.02
CA ALA A 107 3.23 -27.88 1.40
C ALA A 107 3.48 -27.01 0.16
N LEU A 108 2.75 -25.91 0.06
CA LEU A 108 2.90 -24.89 -0.97
C LEU A 108 3.49 -23.63 -0.34
N VAL A 109 4.61 -23.13 -0.87
CA VAL A 109 5.22 -21.85 -0.46
C VAL A 109 5.08 -20.88 -1.63
N LEU A 110 4.20 -19.90 -1.48
CA LEU A 110 3.70 -19.09 -2.59
C LEU A 110 3.91 -17.59 -2.33
N THR A 111 4.25 -16.84 -3.38
CA THR A 111 4.28 -15.36 -3.37
C THR A 111 3.85 -14.83 -4.74
N GLY A 112 3.10 -13.74 -4.75
CA GLY A 112 2.66 -13.09 -5.99
C GLY A 112 1.40 -12.27 -5.81
N GLN A 113 1.22 -11.29 -6.67
CA GLN A 113 -0.01 -10.50 -6.80
C GLN A 113 -1.00 -11.24 -7.72
N VAL A 114 -2.30 -11.21 -7.46
CA VAL A 114 -3.32 -11.81 -8.32
C VAL A 114 -4.29 -10.74 -8.81
N ASP A 115 -4.32 -10.52 -10.12
CA ASP A 115 -5.29 -9.59 -10.71
C ASP A 115 -6.69 -10.24 -10.86
N THR A 116 -7.66 -9.42 -11.28
CA THR A 116 -9.04 -9.89 -11.48
C THR A 116 -9.19 -10.90 -12.62
N ASP A 117 -8.20 -11.02 -13.51
CA ASP A 117 -8.13 -12.02 -14.58
C ASP A 117 -7.30 -13.25 -14.16
N PHE A 118 -6.99 -13.38 -12.87
CA PHE A 118 -6.21 -14.45 -12.25
C PHE A 118 -4.74 -14.52 -12.66
N ARG A 119 -4.20 -13.47 -13.28
CA ARG A 119 -2.77 -13.42 -13.62
C ARG A 119 -1.95 -13.19 -12.38
N ILE A 120 -0.84 -13.90 -12.29
CA ILE A 120 0.13 -13.75 -11.21
C ILE A 120 1.15 -12.68 -11.61
N GLY A 121 1.10 -11.54 -10.94
CA GLY A 121 1.97 -10.40 -11.17
C GLY A 121 3.22 -10.39 -10.28
N SER A 122 4.24 -9.67 -10.75
CA SER A 122 5.50 -9.37 -10.05
C SER A 122 5.30 -8.87 -8.63
N VAL A 123 6.21 -9.28 -7.74
CA VAL A 123 6.33 -8.74 -6.38
C VAL A 123 7.78 -8.61 -5.97
N GLY A 124 8.09 -7.67 -5.08
CA GLY A 124 9.46 -7.42 -4.63
C GLY A 124 10.03 -8.50 -3.71
N HIS A 125 11.36 -8.45 -3.56
CA HIS A 125 12.15 -9.19 -2.57
C HIS A 125 12.00 -10.72 -2.62
N ILE A 126 11.88 -11.29 -3.83
CA ILE A 126 11.76 -12.73 -4.01
C ILE A 126 13.00 -13.48 -3.48
N PRO A 127 14.25 -13.06 -3.78
CA PRO A 127 15.43 -13.72 -3.21
C PRO A 127 15.42 -13.78 -1.68
N GLU A 128 15.06 -12.69 -1.01
CA GLU A 128 15.00 -12.60 0.45
C GLU A 128 13.88 -13.47 1.02
N LYS A 129 12.71 -13.50 0.38
CA LYS A 129 11.60 -14.40 0.75
C LYS A 129 11.99 -15.88 0.64
N LEU A 130 12.71 -16.24 -0.42
CA LEU A 130 13.17 -17.61 -0.64
C LEU A 130 14.22 -18.03 0.39
N ALA A 131 15.18 -17.15 0.68
CA ALA A 131 16.16 -17.37 1.74
C ALA A 131 15.49 -17.51 3.12
N ALA A 132 14.51 -16.67 3.43
CA ALA A 132 13.76 -16.74 4.68
C ALA A 132 12.88 -18.00 4.79
N ALA A 133 12.45 -18.58 3.67
CA ALA A 133 11.67 -19.81 3.62
C ALA A 133 12.52 -21.09 3.71
N GLU A 134 13.82 -21.01 3.41
CA GLU A 134 14.72 -22.17 3.37
C GLU A 134 14.70 -23.04 4.64
N PRO A 135 14.74 -22.48 5.87
CA PRO A 135 14.69 -23.30 7.08
C PRO A 135 13.42 -24.16 7.18
N LEU A 136 12.25 -23.58 6.88
CA LEU A 136 10.98 -24.31 6.88
C LEU A 136 10.95 -25.38 5.79
N ILE A 137 11.41 -25.03 4.58
CA ILE A 137 11.43 -25.97 3.45
C ILE A 137 12.27 -27.20 3.80
N ASN A 138 13.46 -26.98 4.37
CA ASN A 138 14.35 -28.07 4.80
C ASN A 138 13.72 -28.94 5.89
N GLU A 139 13.03 -28.34 6.87
CA GLU A 139 12.28 -29.08 7.89
C GLU A 139 11.18 -29.96 7.28
N LEU A 140 10.38 -29.39 6.37
CA LEU A 140 9.29 -30.11 5.71
C LEU A 140 9.81 -31.26 4.85
N VAL A 141 10.88 -31.04 4.08
CA VAL A 141 11.54 -32.09 3.28
C VAL A 141 12.12 -33.19 4.19
N ALA A 142 12.77 -32.82 5.30
CA ALA A 142 13.28 -33.79 6.26
C ALA A 142 12.15 -34.62 6.92
N ALA A 143 10.97 -34.01 7.09
CA ALA A 143 9.76 -34.69 7.54
C ALA A 143 9.03 -35.49 6.44
N GLY A 144 9.63 -35.63 5.25
CA GLY A 144 9.09 -36.41 4.13
C GLY A 144 7.91 -35.76 3.42
N LYS A 145 7.70 -34.45 3.57
CA LYS A 145 6.63 -33.71 2.89
C LYS A 145 7.04 -33.33 1.48
N ALA A 146 6.09 -33.40 0.54
CA ALA A 146 6.27 -32.81 -0.78
C ALA A 146 6.20 -31.28 -0.65
N VAL A 147 7.23 -30.56 -1.10
CA VAL A 147 7.26 -29.09 -1.04
C VAL A 147 7.30 -28.52 -2.44
N GLN A 148 6.39 -27.59 -2.75
CA GLN A 148 6.39 -26.83 -3.98
C GLN A 148 6.55 -25.34 -3.65
N VAL A 149 7.51 -24.70 -4.30
CA VAL A 149 7.74 -23.25 -4.18
C VAL A 149 7.38 -22.58 -5.49
N CYS A 150 6.48 -21.60 -5.45
CA CYS A 150 6.03 -20.89 -6.64
C CYS A 150 6.18 -19.38 -6.53
N VAL A 151 6.68 -18.79 -7.60
CA VAL A 151 6.92 -17.34 -7.76
C VAL A 151 6.33 -16.84 -9.09
N PRO A 152 6.13 -15.53 -9.27
CA PRO A 152 5.67 -14.95 -10.53
C PRO A 152 6.63 -15.25 -11.70
N SER A 153 6.08 -15.38 -12.91
CA SER A 153 6.85 -15.82 -14.09
C SER A 153 7.88 -14.84 -14.65
N ASP A 154 7.70 -13.58 -14.34
CA ASP A 154 8.60 -12.49 -14.72
C ASP A 154 9.82 -12.39 -13.80
N ASP A 155 9.90 -13.23 -12.76
CA ASP A 155 11.06 -13.29 -11.88
C ASP A 155 12.16 -14.20 -12.44
N SER A 156 13.39 -13.67 -12.44
CA SER A 156 14.58 -14.34 -12.97
C SER A 156 15.13 -15.48 -12.09
N THR A 157 14.57 -15.71 -10.90
CA THR A 157 14.98 -16.80 -9.98
C THR A 157 14.40 -18.17 -10.35
N ALA A 158 13.66 -18.25 -11.48
CA ALA A 158 13.15 -19.49 -12.05
C ALA A 158 14.25 -20.56 -12.21
N GLY A 159 13.99 -21.77 -11.70
CA GLY A 159 14.91 -22.91 -11.80
C GLY A 159 15.42 -23.38 -10.44
N LYS A 160 16.38 -22.67 -9.84
CA LYS A 160 16.92 -23.00 -8.51
C LYS A 160 17.34 -21.75 -7.75
N CYS A 161 16.83 -21.59 -6.53
CA CYS A 161 17.33 -20.64 -5.55
C CYS A 161 17.99 -21.44 -4.42
N GLY A 162 19.31 -21.59 -4.47
CA GLY A 162 20.02 -22.49 -3.56
C GLY A 162 19.57 -23.96 -3.74
N PRO A 163 19.22 -24.68 -2.66
CA PRO A 163 18.74 -26.07 -2.75
C PRO A 163 17.26 -26.19 -3.19
N ILE A 164 16.55 -25.07 -3.33
CA ILE A 164 15.10 -25.04 -3.53
C ILE A 164 14.78 -25.06 -5.03
N ASN A 165 13.92 -25.99 -5.45
CA ASN A 165 13.32 -25.98 -6.78
C ASN A 165 12.19 -24.96 -6.81
N VAL A 166 12.36 -23.91 -7.62
CA VAL A 166 11.40 -22.81 -7.74
C VAL A 166 10.69 -22.90 -9.10
N THR A 167 9.37 -22.96 -9.07
CA THR A 167 8.52 -22.98 -10.27
C THR A 167 7.90 -21.62 -10.50
N THR A 168 7.95 -21.13 -11.73
CA THR A 168 7.24 -19.91 -12.11
C THR A 168 5.79 -20.18 -12.43
N MET A 169 4.90 -19.26 -12.04
CA MET A 169 3.47 -19.36 -12.30
C MET A 169 2.95 -18.07 -12.94
N VAL A 170 2.00 -18.22 -13.87
CA VAL A 170 1.37 -17.13 -14.63
C VAL A 170 -0.10 -16.95 -14.30
N ASP A 171 -0.77 -18.02 -13.89
CA ASP A 171 -2.23 -18.09 -13.78
C ASP A 171 -2.62 -18.85 -12.50
N ALA A 172 -3.22 -18.13 -11.57
CA ALA A 172 -3.60 -18.65 -10.27
C ALA A 172 -4.80 -19.61 -10.36
N ALA A 173 -5.76 -19.32 -11.24
CA ALA A 173 -6.94 -20.16 -11.44
C ALA A 173 -6.58 -21.52 -12.03
N LYS A 174 -5.75 -21.52 -13.08
CA LYS A 174 -5.22 -22.75 -13.66
C LYS A 174 -4.40 -23.54 -12.65
N TYR A 175 -3.55 -22.87 -11.86
CA TYR A 175 -2.75 -23.56 -10.84
C TYR A 175 -3.63 -24.28 -9.82
N VAL A 176 -4.69 -23.63 -9.34
CA VAL A 176 -5.64 -24.24 -8.41
C VAL A 176 -6.43 -25.38 -9.06
N ALA A 177 -6.83 -25.24 -10.32
CA ALA A 177 -7.50 -26.31 -11.06
C ALA A 177 -6.60 -27.54 -11.23
N ASP A 178 -5.31 -27.34 -11.53
CA ASP A 178 -4.34 -28.42 -11.67
C ASP A 178 -4.08 -29.14 -10.32
N LEU A 179 -4.16 -28.43 -9.19
CA LEU A 179 -4.02 -29.01 -7.84
C LEU A 179 -5.22 -29.84 -7.38
N THR A 180 -6.43 -29.38 -7.72
CA THR A 180 -7.69 -29.93 -7.18
C THR A 180 -8.38 -30.89 -8.14
N GLY A 181 -8.12 -30.76 -9.44
CA GLY A 181 -8.87 -31.42 -10.51
C GLY A 181 -10.21 -30.75 -10.80
N ASP A 182 -10.56 -29.68 -10.07
CA ASP A 182 -11.81 -28.95 -10.21
C ASP A 182 -11.65 -27.75 -11.14
N ALA A 183 -12.66 -27.52 -11.99
CA ALA A 183 -12.63 -26.40 -12.90
C ALA A 183 -12.82 -25.07 -12.17
N VAL A 184 -11.87 -24.15 -12.32
CA VAL A 184 -12.03 -22.74 -11.99
C VAL A 184 -12.63 -22.04 -13.23
N PRO A 185 -13.69 -21.21 -13.09
CA PRO A 185 -14.23 -20.46 -14.20
C PRO A 185 -13.12 -19.69 -14.91
N ALA A 186 -13.05 -19.78 -16.23
CA ALA A 186 -12.13 -18.96 -17.00
C ALA A 186 -12.42 -17.48 -16.73
N ALA A 187 -11.37 -16.68 -16.60
CA ALA A 187 -11.52 -15.23 -16.55
C ALA A 187 -12.37 -14.78 -17.75
N PRO A 188 -13.41 -13.94 -17.55
CA PRO A 188 -14.13 -13.35 -18.67
C PRO A 188 -13.13 -12.70 -19.63
N PRO A 189 -13.30 -12.85 -20.95
CA PRO A 189 -12.36 -12.27 -21.90
C PRO A 189 -12.22 -10.78 -21.60
N ALA A 190 -10.98 -10.34 -21.39
CA ALA A 190 -10.65 -8.94 -21.15
C ALA A 190 -11.38 -8.10 -22.20
N GLN A 191 -12.36 -7.30 -21.76
CA GLN A 191 -13.03 -6.38 -22.67
C GLN A 191 -11.95 -5.41 -23.14
N ALA A 192 -11.63 -5.46 -24.43
CA ALA A 192 -10.69 -4.53 -25.02
C ALA A 192 -11.12 -3.11 -24.61
N PRO A 193 -10.18 -2.26 -24.14
CA PRO A 193 -10.53 -0.89 -23.80
C PRO A 193 -11.29 -0.30 -24.99
N PRO A 194 -12.42 0.40 -24.77
CA PRO A 194 -13.20 0.94 -25.88
C PRO A 194 -12.26 1.77 -26.74
N ARG A 195 -12.04 1.32 -27.98
CA ARG A 195 -11.31 2.11 -28.97
C ARG A 195 -12.05 3.43 -29.03
N SER A 196 -11.39 4.51 -28.63
CA SER A 196 -11.89 5.87 -28.79
C SER A 196 -11.91 6.19 -30.28
N GLU A 197 -12.90 5.68 -30.99
CA GLU A 197 -13.24 6.09 -32.34
C GLU A 197 -13.98 7.43 -32.25
N GLY A 198 -13.32 8.49 -32.73
CA GLY A 198 -14.01 9.66 -33.28
C GLY A 198 -14.27 10.82 -32.32
N ALA A 199 -13.33 11.77 -32.29
CA ALA A 199 -13.67 13.19 -32.14
C ALA A 199 -12.69 14.09 -32.90
N SER A 200 -12.39 13.73 -34.16
CA SER A 200 -11.85 14.66 -35.15
C SER A 200 -13.00 15.21 -35.98
N ARG A 201 -13.47 16.42 -35.64
CA ARG A 201 -14.06 17.45 -36.53
C ARG A 201 -14.88 18.48 -35.75
N ARG A 202 -14.28 19.67 -35.56
CA ARG A 202 -14.90 21.02 -35.64
C ARG A 202 -13.74 22.03 -35.61
N ARG A 203 -13.19 22.40 -36.78
CA ARG A 203 -13.37 23.70 -37.48
C ARG A 203 -13.14 24.89 -36.51
N LEU A 204 -11.97 25.56 -36.54
CA LEU A 204 -11.52 26.61 -37.50
C LEU A 204 -12.40 27.88 -37.46
N TRP A 205 -11.77 29.06 -37.62
CA TRP A 205 -12.18 30.47 -37.39
C TRP A 205 -11.72 30.96 -35.99
N ILE A 206 -10.86 31.97 -35.78
CA ILE A 206 -10.60 33.22 -36.51
C ILE A 206 -9.10 33.60 -36.36
N ALA A 207 -8.52 34.13 -37.45
CA ALA A 207 -7.23 34.81 -37.47
C ALA A 207 -7.40 36.34 -37.41
N ALA A 208 -6.31 36.99 -36.96
CA ALA A 208 -5.87 38.36 -37.24
C ALA A 208 -6.37 39.53 -36.38
N ALA A 209 -5.42 40.10 -35.63
CA ALA A 209 -5.06 41.53 -35.48
C ALA A 209 -4.39 41.70 -34.10
N GLY A 210 -3.26 42.36 -33.89
CA GLY A 210 -2.40 43.19 -34.71
C GLY A 210 -1.31 43.73 -33.77
N THR A 211 -0.09 43.83 -34.28
CA THR A 211 1.06 44.49 -33.64
C THR A 211 0.79 45.99 -33.42
N VAL A 212 0.99 46.50 -32.20
CA VAL A 212 1.41 47.89 -31.94
C VAL A 212 2.42 47.88 -30.79
N ALA A 213 3.65 48.25 -31.10
CA ALA A 213 4.68 48.60 -30.13
C ALA A 213 4.40 49.99 -29.56
N LEU A 214 4.64 50.18 -28.25
CA LEU A 214 4.94 51.52 -27.74
C LEU A 214 5.91 51.46 -26.57
N VAL A 215 7.03 52.12 -26.81
CA VAL A 215 8.17 52.39 -25.93
C VAL A 215 7.81 53.51 -24.96
N THR A 216 8.15 53.33 -23.69
CA THR A 216 8.50 54.37 -22.69
C THR A 216 8.90 53.57 -21.44
N GLY A 217 10.10 53.65 -20.85
CA GLY A 217 11.03 54.76 -20.77
C GLY A 217 10.88 55.44 -19.40
N VAL A 218 11.31 54.79 -18.31
CA VAL A 218 11.62 55.47 -17.05
C VAL A 218 12.89 54.86 -16.45
N ALA A 219 13.91 55.71 -16.36
CA ALA A 219 15.15 55.49 -15.66
C ALA A 219 14.92 55.42 -14.14
N MET A 220 15.60 54.51 -13.46
CA MET A 220 16.01 54.75 -12.08
C MET A 220 17.46 54.34 -11.89
N VAL A 221 18.24 55.38 -11.65
CA VAL A 221 19.67 55.41 -11.38
C VAL A 221 19.93 54.97 -9.94
N GLY A 222 20.93 54.10 -9.79
CA GLY A 222 21.94 54.15 -8.72
C GLY A 222 21.51 53.82 -7.30
N TYR A 223 21.92 52.64 -6.82
CA TYR A 223 22.64 52.51 -5.55
C TYR A 223 23.41 51.17 -5.57
N LEU A 224 24.72 51.25 -5.84
CA LEU A 224 25.67 50.19 -5.54
C LEU A 224 26.20 50.44 -4.13
N ALA A 225 25.94 49.50 -3.22
CA ALA A 225 26.69 49.35 -1.98
C ALA A 225 27.46 48.02 -2.04
N PRO A 226 28.75 47.98 -1.65
CA PRO A 226 29.54 46.77 -1.64
C PRO A 226 29.10 45.89 -0.47
N ILE A 227 28.72 44.64 -0.75
CA ILE A 227 28.55 43.64 0.31
C ILE A 227 29.92 43.01 0.54
N GLU A 228 30.52 43.34 1.68
CA GLU A 228 31.68 42.66 2.26
C GLU A 228 31.39 41.15 2.35
N GLN A 229 32.24 40.35 1.72
CA GLN A 229 32.32 38.91 1.97
C GLN A 229 32.94 38.71 3.36
N ALA A 230 32.08 38.59 4.37
CA ALA A 230 32.47 37.96 5.63
C ALA A 230 32.64 36.45 5.38
N ALA A 231 33.88 35.98 5.46
CA ALA A 231 34.19 34.56 5.54
C ALA A 231 33.50 33.98 6.79
N VAL A 232 32.55 33.07 6.58
CA VAL A 232 31.93 32.29 7.65
C VAL A 232 32.64 30.95 7.76
N ASP A 233 33.20 30.74 8.94
CA ASP A 233 33.91 29.58 9.45
C ASP A 233 33.03 28.30 9.38
N PRO A 234 33.49 27.19 8.77
CA PRO A 234 32.73 25.94 8.70
C PRO A 234 32.91 25.17 10.00
N GLY A 235 32.22 25.61 11.06
CA GLY A 235 32.28 24.96 12.35
C GLY A 235 31.05 25.25 13.18
N ARG A 236 30.22 24.21 13.38
CA ARG A 236 29.13 24.14 14.38
C ARG A 236 27.75 24.60 13.89
N SER A 237 27.13 23.80 13.02
CA SER A 237 25.67 23.74 12.93
C SER A 237 25.13 23.11 14.21
N GLN A 238 24.63 23.93 15.14
CA GLN A 238 23.70 23.48 16.16
C GLN A 238 22.31 23.39 15.51
N SER A 239 21.81 22.18 15.33
CA SER A 239 20.40 21.95 15.02
C SER A 239 19.56 22.41 16.21
N VAL A 240 19.04 23.63 16.14
CA VAL A 240 17.94 24.03 17.01
C VAL A 240 16.71 23.29 16.51
N ALA A 241 16.37 22.19 17.18
CA ALA A 241 15.08 21.53 17.03
C ALA A 241 14.01 22.53 17.47
N VAL A 242 13.41 23.23 16.51
CA VAL A 242 12.16 23.93 16.76
C VAL A 242 11.09 22.85 16.83
N GLU A 243 10.85 22.38 18.05
CA GLU A 243 9.70 21.54 18.36
C GLU A 243 8.45 22.34 17.97
N PRO A 244 7.65 21.90 16.97
CA PRO A 244 6.43 22.60 16.64
C PRO A 244 5.51 22.45 17.83
N ALA A 245 5.20 23.57 18.47
CA ALA A 245 4.31 23.64 19.62
C ALA A 245 2.89 23.23 19.22
N LEU A 246 2.64 21.92 19.15
CA LEU A 246 1.34 21.34 19.41
C LEU A 246 1.07 21.54 20.89
N SER A 247 0.16 22.47 21.21
CA SER A 247 -0.42 22.60 22.54
C SER A 247 -0.84 21.22 23.05
N ALA A 248 -0.18 20.75 24.11
CA ALA A 248 -0.17 19.36 24.58
C ALA A 248 -1.52 18.83 25.13
N ALA A 249 -2.64 19.54 24.92
CA ALA A 249 -3.93 19.23 25.53
C ALA A 249 -5.13 19.18 24.55
N GLY A 250 -4.89 19.16 23.23
CA GLY A 250 -5.95 19.29 22.23
C GLY A 250 -6.19 18.07 21.34
N THR A 251 -7.44 17.91 20.90
CA THR A 251 -7.76 17.14 19.68
C THR A 251 -7.18 17.88 18.48
N GLY A 252 -6.36 17.22 17.66
CA GLY A 252 -5.55 17.92 16.68
C GLY A 252 -5.00 17.01 15.58
N ILE A 253 -4.52 17.64 14.52
CA ILE A 253 -3.90 16.97 13.37
C ILE A 253 -2.49 17.54 13.26
N ALA A 254 -1.50 16.67 13.17
CA ALA A 254 -0.11 17.01 12.85
C ALA A 254 0.29 16.37 11.52
N LEU A 255 1.18 17.02 10.78
CA LEU A 255 1.72 16.55 9.51
C LEU A 255 3.24 16.57 9.57
N PHE A 256 3.83 15.50 9.06
CA PHE A 256 5.28 15.34 8.96
C PHE A 256 5.64 14.95 7.52
N GLU A 257 6.69 15.57 7.00
CA GLU A 257 7.41 15.08 5.82
C GLU A 257 8.40 14.01 6.26
N LEU A 258 8.33 12.84 5.62
CA LEU A 258 9.29 11.77 5.79
C LEU A 258 10.29 11.84 4.64
N ARG A 259 11.56 12.05 4.95
CA ARG A 259 12.64 12.22 3.99
C ARG A 259 13.67 11.10 4.14
N ALA A 260 14.34 10.75 3.05
CA ALA A 260 15.45 9.81 3.12
C ALA A 260 16.62 10.41 3.93
N PRO A 261 17.26 9.64 4.83
CA PRO A 261 18.49 10.08 5.49
C PRO A 261 19.60 10.41 4.49
N ALA A 262 20.62 11.16 4.93
CA ALA A 262 21.74 11.53 4.08
C ALA A 262 22.43 10.29 3.47
N GLY A 263 22.59 10.30 2.14
CA GLY A 263 23.17 9.17 1.40
C GLY A 263 22.21 8.00 1.15
N LYS A 264 20.93 8.14 1.49
CA LYS A 264 19.85 7.20 1.20
C LYS A 264 18.84 7.80 0.24
N SER A 265 18.01 6.94 -0.32
CA SER A 265 16.97 7.27 -1.28
C SER A 265 15.58 6.95 -0.73
N CYS A 266 14.53 7.49 -1.35
CA CYS A 266 13.16 7.16 -0.95
C CYS A 266 12.82 5.68 -1.18
N ILE A 267 13.46 5.03 -2.17
CA ILE A 267 13.32 3.59 -2.36
C ILE A 267 13.87 2.81 -1.15
N ASP A 268 14.94 3.28 -0.51
CA ASP A 268 15.47 2.65 0.71
C ASP A 268 14.49 2.79 1.89
N VAL A 269 13.85 3.95 2.02
CA VAL A 269 12.84 4.22 3.06
C VAL A 269 11.61 3.34 2.87
N HIS A 270 11.12 3.21 1.64
CA HIS A 270 9.91 2.43 1.35
C HIS A 270 10.12 0.93 1.43
N PHE A 271 11.28 0.44 0.99
CA PHE A 271 11.46 -0.99 0.71
C PHE A 271 12.65 -1.63 1.45
N ALA A 272 13.66 -0.86 1.87
CA ALA A 272 14.85 -1.39 2.54
C ALA A 272 14.80 -1.22 4.08
N GLY A 273 13.67 -0.79 4.63
CA GLY A 273 13.48 -0.62 6.08
C GLY A 273 14.35 0.48 6.70
N VAL A 274 14.83 1.44 5.89
CA VAL A 274 15.57 2.60 6.40
C VAL A 274 14.60 3.54 7.11
N GLU A 275 14.87 3.83 8.38
CA GLU A 275 14.09 4.82 9.13
C GLU A 275 14.21 6.21 8.48
N PRO A 276 13.09 6.88 8.14
CA PRO A 276 13.13 8.20 7.55
C PRO A 276 13.48 9.28 8.56
N THR A 277 14.06 10.38 8.07
CA THR A 277 14.14 11.63 8.83
C THR A 277 12.79 12.33 8.79
N GLU A 278 12.28 12.70 9.96
CA GLU A 278 10.97 13.34 10.10
C GLU A 278 11.11 14.86 10.21
N MET A 279 10.35 15.59 9.40
CA MET A 279 10.27 17.05 9.46
C MET A 279 8.82 17.47 9.63
N ALA A 280 8.50 18.07 10.77
CA ALA A 280 7.15 18.56 11.01
C ALA A 280 6.81 19.72 10.07
N VAL A 281 5.63 19.66 9.47
CA VAL A 281 5.11 20.71 8.61
C VAL A 281 4.33 21.70 9.46
N PRO A 282 4.76 22.98 9.53
CA PRO A 282 4.03 23.99 10.28
C PRO A 282 2.69 24.28 9.61
N TRP A 283 1.59 24.06 10.33
CA TRP A 283 0.27 24.54 9.94
C TRP A 283 -0.10 25.78 10.74
N THR A 284 -0.23 26.92 10.06
CA THR A 284 -0.87 28.10 10.61
C THR A 284 -2.39 28.01 10.42
N GLN A 285 -3.17 28.45 11.41
CA GLN A 285 -4.63 28.39 11.33
C GLN A 285 -5.15 29.11 10.08
N GLY A 286 -6.00 28.43 9.30
CA GLY A 286 -6.61 28.98 8.09
C GLY A 286 -5.75 28.93 6.82
N HIS A 287 -4.47 28.57 6.92
CA HIS A 287 -3.61 28.44 5.74
C HIS A 287 -3.50 26.99 5.27
N LYS A 288 -3.46 26.84 3.94
CA LYS A 288 -3.13 25.60 3.26
C LYS A 288 -1.65 25.31 3.48
N GLY A 289 -1.33 24.17 4.08
CA GLY A 289 0.06 23.73 4.16
C GLY A 289 0.58 23.39 2.77
N GLN A 290 1.87 23.62 2.53
CA GLN A 290 2.48 23.36 1.23
C GLN A 290 3.86 22.73 1.40
N SER A 291 4.13 21.72 0.58
CA SER A 291 5.42 21.05 0.48
C SER A 291 5.85 20.95 -0.98
N THR A 292 7.14 20.82 -1.22
CA THR A 292 7.70 20.52 -2.54
C THR A 292 8.21 19.09 -2.54
N LEU A 293 7.85 18.29 -3.53
CA LEU A 293 8.15 16.84 -3.60
C LEU A 293 9.64 16.52 -3.43
N SER A 294 10.53 17.43 -3.82
CA SER A 294 11.98 17.24 -3.76
C SER A 294 12.47 16.68 -2.41
N GLY A 295 12.86 15.42 -2.42
CA GLY A 295 13.40 14.69 -1.28
C GLY A 295 12.38 14.22 -0.24
N ILE A 296 11.07 14.34 -0.52
CA ILE A 296 10.01 13.81 0.34
C ILE A 296 9.62 12.42 -0.17
N CYS A 297 9.70 11.42 0.71
CA CYS A 297 9.34 10.05 0.42
C CYS A 297 7.88 9.76 0.80
N ALA A 298 7.41 10.34 1.91
CA ALA A 298 6.03 10.18 2.34
C ALA A 298 5.56 11.36 3.17
N LEU A 299 4.24 11.47 3.32
CA LEU A 299 3.62 12.34 4.31
C LEU A 299 3.03 11.49 5.44
N ARG A 300 3.32 11.82 6.69
CA ARG A 300 2.68 11.19 7.85
C ARG A 300 1.73 12.15 8.53
N PHE A 301 0.48 11.73 8.66
CA PHE A 301 -0.55 12.42 9.41
C PHE A 301 -0.70 11.76 10.77
N GLU A 302 -0.66 12.55 11.84
CA GLU A 302 -0.99 12.10 13.18
C GLU A 302 -2.29 12.77 13.62
N PHE A 303 -3.27 11.96 14.00
CA PHE A 303 -4.53 12.43 14.55
C PHE A 303 -4.51 12.15 16.05
N ARG A 304 -4.68 13.20 16.84
CA ARG A 304 -4.69 13.14 18.30
C ARG A 304 -6.08 13.45 18.80
N THR A 305 -6.53 12.71 19.80
CA THR A 305 -7.77 13.00 20.54
C THR A 305 -7.42 13.23 22.01
N SER A 306 -8.00 14.28 22.61
CA SER A 306 -7.80 14.60 24.02
C SER A 306 -8.96 14.14 24.92
N SER A 307 -10.06 13.65 24.36
CA SER A 307 -11.24 13.27 25.14
C SER A 307 -11.65 11.82 24.89
N SER A 308 -11.87 11.07 25.96
CA SER A 308 -12.45 9.72 25.94
C SER A 308 -13.98 9.72 25.74
N ARG A 309 -14.62 10.90 25.63
CA ARG A 309 -16.08 11.03 25.78
C ARG A 309 -16.83 11.32 24.49
N ALA A 310 -16.21 11.93 23.47
CA ALA A 310 -16.87 12.15 22.18
C ALA A 310 -16.30 11.19 21.13
N ALA A 311 -17.18 10.41 20.49
CA ALA A 311 -16.79 9.59 19.35
C ALA A 311 -16.50 10.51 18.15
N VAL A 312 -15.22 10.77 17.91
CA VAL A 312 -14.77 11.53 16.74
C VAL A 312 -14.17 10.59 15.69
N THR A 313 -14.21 10.98 14.44
CA THR A 313 -13.71 10.21 13.28
C THR A 313 -12.58 10.98 12.63
N ALA A 314 -11.41 10.36 12.51
CA ALA A 314 -10.35 10.86 11.66
C ALA A 314 -10.68 10.54 10.20
N ARG A 315 -10.38 11.49 9.30
CA ARG A 315 -10.54 11.34 7.86
C ARG A 315 -9.34 11.95 7.14
N LEU A 316 -8.80 11.23 6.18
CA LEU A 316 -7.78 11.70 5.25
C LEU A 316 -8.29 11.48 3.83
N ALA A 317 -8.34 12.52 3.02
CA ALA A 317 -8.84 12.47 1.66
C ALA A 317 -7.82 13.05 0.68
N VAL A 318 -7.53 12.32 -0.39
CA VAL A 318 -6.82 12.78 -1.56
C VAL A 318 -7.84 13.43 -2.49
N LEU A 319 -7.75 14.75 -2.62
CA LEU A 319 -8.67 15.56 -3.43
C LEU A 319 -8.28 15.55 -4.92
N SER A 320 -6.98 15.50 -5.22
CA SER A 320 -6.43 15.41 -6.58
C SER A 320 -4.98 14.96 -6.56
N GLY A 321 -4.48 14.46 -7.69
CA GLY A 321 -3.08 14.03 -7.88
C GLY A 321 -2.90 12.51 -7.74
N LYS A 322 -1.66 12.05 -7.96
CA LYS A 322 -1.29 10.62 -7.90
C LYS A 322 -0.37 10.36 -6.69
N TYR A 323 -0.51 9.18 -6.11
CA TYR A 323 0.30 8.68 -4.99
C TYR A 323 0.51 7.17 -5.15
N LEU A 324 1.46 6.57 -4.40
CA LEU A 324 1.92 5.19 -4.65
C LEU A 324 0.90 4.12 -4.23
N ASP A 325 0.14 4.37 -3.16
CA ASP A 325 -0.79 3.39 -2.58
C ASP A 325 -2.25 3.70 -2.97
N GLN A 326 -2.68 3.32 -4.17
CA GLN A 326 -3.97 3.73 -4.75
C GLN A 326 -5.21 3.02 -4.16
N SER A 327 -5.07 2.32 -3.03
CA SER A 327 -6.12 1.49 -2.42
C SER A 327 -7.42 2.25 -2.08
N SER A 328 -7.35 3.54 -1.75
CA SER A 328 -8.54 4.41 -1.69
C SER A 328 -8.16 5.89 -1.55
N PRO A 329 -8.79 6.82 -2.31
CA PRO A 329 -8.56 8.25 -2.14
C PRO A 329 -9.07 8.76 -0.78
N VAL A 330 -9.79 7.97 0.00
CA VAL A 330 -10.28 8.38 1.33
C VAL A 330 -10.01 7.28 2.36
N ARG A 331 -9.36 7.65 3.47
CA ARG A 331 -9.20 6.83 4.66
C ARG A 331 -9.99 7.45 5.80
N SER A 332 -10.69 6.64 6.57
CA SER A 332 -11.42 7.09 7.75
C SER A 332 -11.38 6.04 8.84
N ALA A 333 -11.20 6.46 10.09
CA ALA A 333 -11.29 5.59 11.25
C ALA A 333 -11.83 6.35 12.45
N ARG A 334 -12.52 5.63 13.33
CA ARG A 334 -12.89 6.17 14.64
C ARG A 334 -11.62 6.49 15.44
N LEU A 335 -11.56 7.68 16.02
CA LEU A 335 -10.41 8.19 16.76
C LEU A 335 -10.65 8.02 18.27
N ASP A 336 -10.55 6.78 18.72
CA ASP A 336 -10.63 6.37 20.13
C ASP A 336 -9.26 6.46 20.85
N LYS A 337 -8.18 6.48 20.06
CA LYS A 337 -6.79 6.69 20.45
C LYS A 337 -6.07 7.51 19.39
N ASN A 338 -4.82 7.88 19.64
CA ASN A 338 -3.99 8.48 18.60
C ASN A 338 -3.79 7.48 17.46
N ILE A 339 -4.04 7.92 16.23
CA ILE A 339 -3.76 7.12 15.04
C ILE A 339 -2.82 7.89 14.13
N SER A 340 -2.06 7.15 13.33
CA SER A 340 -1.21 7.73 12.30
C SER A 340 -1.43 7.04 10.98
N TRP A 341 -1.42 7.82 9.91
CA TRP A 341 -1.46 7.34 8.54
C TRP A 341 -0.29 7.90 7.76
N THR A 342 0.41 7.03 7.04
CA THR A 342 1.51 7.39 6.15
C THR A 342 1.02 7.27 4.71
N LEU A 343 1.26 8.31 3.93
CA LEU A 343 0.93 8.42 2.52
C LEU A 343 2.23 8.43 1.70
N PRO A 344 2.64 7.31 1.10
CA PRO A 344 3.85 7.25 0.28
C PRO A 344 3.67 8.06 -1.01
N LEU A 345 4.67 8.88 -1.33
CA LEU A 345 4.69 9.75 -2.50
C LEU A 345 5.57 9.14 -3.61
N PRO A 346 5.23 9.32 -4.88
CA PRO A 346 6.08 8.88 -5.98
C PRO A 346 7.31 9.78 -6.09
N ASP A 347 8.41 9.27 -6.63
CA ASP A 347 9.64 10.06 -6.85
C ASP A 347 9.43 11.27 -7.79
N ARG A 348 8.37 11.25 -8.61
CA ARG A 348 8.01 12.32 -9.53
C ARG A 348 6.51 12.49 -9.61
N MET A 349 6.04 13.74 -9.66
CA MET A 349 4.65 14.09 -9.92
C MET A 349 4.57 15.10 -11.07
N ALA A 350 3.60 14.91 -11.96
CA ALA A 350 3.32 15.85 -13.04
C ALA A 350 2.32 16.94 -12.60
N GLU A 351 1.49 16.64 -11.60
CA GLU A 351 0.43 17.51 -11.10
C GLU A 351 0.50 17.62 -9.58
N PRO A 352 0.07 18.74 -8.97
CA PRO A 352 0.03 18.87 -7.53
C PRO A 352 -0.88 17.83 -6.86
N LEU A 353 -0.38 17.21 -5.78
CA LEU A 353 -1.17 16.35 -4.91
C LEU A 353 -1.87 17.21 -3.86
N ARG A 354 -3.21 17.18 -3.81
CA ARG A 354 -4.01 17.94 -2.85
C ARG A 354 -4.68 17.00 -1.87
N LEU A 355 -4.57 17.32 -0.58
CA LEU A 355 -5.00 16.48 0.52
C LEU A 355 -5.84 17.30 1.51
N GLU A 356 -6.82 16.64 2.11
CA GLU A 356 -7.59 17.14 3.26
C GLU A 356 -7.50 16.12 4.40
N ALA A 357 -7.01 16.56 5.56
CA ALA A 357 -7.09 15.81 6.80
C ALA A 357 -8.11 16.49 7.73
N ALA A 358 -9.06 15.72 8.26
CA ALA A 358 -10.11 16.22 9.12
C ALA A 358 -10.36 15.31 10.32
N ILE A 359 -10.82 15.91 11.42
CA ILE A 359 -11.44 15.23 12.54
C ILE A 359 -12.91 15.67 12.54
N LEU A 360 -13.80 14.69 12.47
CA LEU A 360 -15.24 14.87 12.40
C LEU A 360 -15.88 14.45 13.73
N ASP A 361 -16.93 15.12 14.18
CA ASP A 361 -17.74 14.64 15.30
C ASP A 361 -18.69 13.51 14.87
N SER A 362 -19.53 13.04 15.80
CA SER A 362 -20.51 11.98 15.55
C SER A 362 -21.59 12.36 14.54
N GLU A 363 -21.81 13.65 14.30
CA GLU A 363 -22.76 14.18 13.32
C GLU A 363 -22.08 14.46 11.96
N GLY A 364 -20.76 14.25 11.87
CA GLY A 364 -19.97 14.50 10.67
C GLY A 364 -19.48 15.94 10.52
N HIS A 365 -19.68 16.79 11.53
CA HIS A 365 -19.18 18.16 11.49
C HIS A 365 -17.67 18.21 11.69
N ARG A 366 -17.01 19.14 10.99
CA ARG A 366 -15.55 19.32 11.04
C ARG A 366 -15.15 19.98 12.36
N VAL A 367 -14.60 19.19 13.28
CA VAL A 367 -13.99 19.67 14.54
C VAL A 367 -12.63 20.30 14.27
N SER A 368 -11.86 19.67 13.38
CA SER A 368 -10.58 20.20 12.91
C SER A 368 -10.39 19.81 11.45
N THR A 369 -9.82 20.70 10.65
CA THR A 369 -9.48 20.40 9.26
C THR A 369 -8.17 21.06 8.89
N ARG A 370 -7.39 20.37 8.05
CA ARG A 370 -6.12 20.81 7.50
C ARG A 370 -6.05 20.42 6.04
N ASN A 371 -5.81 21.40 5.18
CA ASN A 371 -5.55 21.18 3.76
C ASN A 371 -4.06 21.23 3.53
N HIS A 372 -3.56 20.35 2.67
CA HIS A 372 -2.16 20.32 2.29
C HIS A 372 -2.01 20.10 0.79
N GLU A 373 -0.99 20.69 0.19
CA GLU A 373 -0.65 20.48 -1.21
C GLU A 373 0.84 20.20 -1.37
N VAL A 374 1.15 19.13 -2.10
CA VAL A 374 2.52 18.82 -2.50
C VAL A 374 2.69 19.24 -3.95
N LEU A 375 3.58 20.19 -4.18
CA LEU A 375 3.97 20.62 -5.51
C LEU A 375 5.00 19.65 -6.13
N PRO A 376 5.01 19.50 -7.46
CA PRO A 376 6.04 18.77 -8.21
C PRO A 376 7.48 19.14 -7.85
#